data_AF-A0A6A8AA18-F1
#
_entry.id   AF-A0A6A8AA18-F1
#
_cell.length_a   1.000
_cell.length_b   1.000
_cell.length_c   1.000
_cell.angle_alpha   90.00
_cell.angle_beta   90.00
_cell.angle_gamma   90.00
#
_symmetry.space_group_name_H-M   'P 1'
#
loop_
_entity.id
_entity.type
_entity.pdbx_description
1 polymer ?
#
loop_
_entity_poly.entity_id
_entity_poly.type
_entity_poly.pdbx_seq_one_letter_code
_entity_poly.pdbx_strand_id
1 'polypeptide(L)' 'MECRRAGLKFPYWIILDEHNLVDLDKTYDFESTKPFGIVSPAFLTEIARIIKQAAATGRLSGVKRS' A
#
# COMPACT_ATOMS: atom_id res chain seq x y z
N MET A 1 17.16 -3.59 -2.17
CA MET A 1 16.77 -3.85 -3.58
C MET A 1 15.33 -3.43 -3.85
N GLU A 2 14.39 -3.72 -2.94
CA GLU A 2 12.97 -3.41 -3.10
C GLU A 2 12.67 -1.91 -3.29
N CYS A 3 13.31 -1.00 -2.55
CA CYS A 3 13.12 0.45 -2.76
C CYS A 3 13.38 0.86 -4.22
N ARG A 4 14.45 0.35 -4.83
CA ARG A 4 14.77 0.64 -6.24
C ARG A 4 13.70 0.08 -7.18
N ARG A 5 13.21 -1.14 -6.94
CA ARG A 5 12.14 -1.75 -7.76
C ARG A 5 10.83 -0.97 -7.65
N ALA A 6 10.55 -0.44 -6.45
CA ALA A 6 9.38 0.38 -6.16
C ALA A 6 9.53 1.84 -6.67
N GLY A 7 10.61 2.19 -7.37
CA GLY A 7 10.85 3.56 -7.85
C GLY A 7 11.26 4.57 -6.76
N LEU A 8 11.56 4.08 -5.56
CA LEU A 8 11.83 4.89 -4.38
C LEU A 8 13.34 5.19 -4.25
N LYS A 9 13.66 6.47 -3.95
CA LYS A 9 15.04 6.97 -3.89
C LYS A 9 15.74 6.77 -2.55
N PHE A 10 14.98 6.52 -1.49
CA PHE A 10 15.43 6.40 -0.11
C PHE A 10 14.79 5.16 0.53
N PRO A 11 15.17 4.77 1.75
CA PRO A 11 14.36 3.86 2.55
C PRO A 11 12.98 4.47 2.83
N TYR A 12 11.93 3.66 2.72
CA TYR A 12 10.55 4.05 3.04
C TYR A 12 9.93 3.02 3.98
N TRP A 13 8.89 3.46 4.67
CA TRP A 13 8.08 2.63 5.54
C TRP A 13 6.65 2.55 5.01
N ILE A 14 6.05 1.37 5.13
CA ILE A 14 4.61 1.19 4.96
C ILE A 14 4.01 1.28 6.36
N ILE A 15 3.23 2.35 6.60
CA ILE A 15 2.51 2.53 7.85
C ILE A 15 1.16 1.81 7.71
N LEU A 16 0.85 0.98 8.69
CA LEU A 16 -0.36 0.15 8.72
C LEU A 16 -1.30 0.66 9.82
N ASP A 17 -1.85 1.85 9.62
CA ASP A 17 -2.85 2.49 10.49
C ASP A 17 -4.23 2.50 9.82
N GLU A 18 -4.30 3.14 8.66
CA GLU A 18 -5.49 3.35 7.86
C GLU A 18 -5.25 2.86 6.44
N HIS A 19 -6.28 2.25 5.83
CA HIS A 19 -6.27 1.99 4.40
C HIS A 19 -7.43 2.74 3.74
N ASN A 20 -7.13 3.36 2.62
CA ASN A 20 -8.13 4.09 1.85
C ASN A 20 -9.04 3.08 1.13
N LEU A 21 -10.34 3.19 1.37
CA LEU A 21 -11.37 2.48 0.61
C LEU A 21 -11.80 3.39 -0.53
N VAL A 22 -11.06 3.33 -1.63
CA VAL A 22 -11.28 4.18 -2.80
C VAL A 22 -11.89 3.37 -3.91
N ASP A 23 -13.00 3.87 -4.44
CA ASP A 23 -13.59 3.40 -5.67
C ASP A 23 -12.74 3.93 -6.84
N LEU A 24 -12.09 3.02 -7.58
CA LEU A 24 -11.20 3.38 -8.68
C LEU A 24 -11.93 4.22 -9.73
N ASP A 25 -13.24 4.04 -9.93
CA ASP A 25 -14.02 4.83 -10.87
C ASP A 25 -14.25 6.28 -10.40
N LYS A 26 -13.91 6.59 -9.13
CA LYS A 26 -13.99 7.92 -8.52
C LYS A 26 -12.61 8.53 -8.23
N THR A 27 -11.55 7.95 -8.78
CA THR A 27 -10.17 8.40 -8.55
C THR A 27 -9.76 9.60 -9.38
N TYR A 28 -10.53 10.69 -9.32
CA TYR A 28 -10.13 11.96 -9.92
C TYR A 28 -8.93 12.59 -9.21
N ASP A 29 -8.70 12.22 -7.94
CA ASP A 29 -7.62 12.77 -7.12
C ASP A 29 -6.24 12.14 -7.37
N PHE A 30 -6.17 11.02 -8.10
CA PHE A 30 -4.87 10.45 -8.46
C PHE A 30 -4.32 11.16 -9.70
N GLU A 31 -3.12 11.72 -9.56
CA GLU A 31 -2.35 12.29 -10.68
C GLU A 31 -2.17 11.27 -11.83
N SER A 32 -2.09 9.97 -11.49
CA SER A 32 -1.99 8.88 -12.46
C SER A 32 -2.41 7.55 -11.83
N THR A 33 -3.09 6.71 -12.61
CA THR A 33 -3.38 5.30 -12.27
C THR A 33 -2.27 4.33 -12.69
N LYS A 34 -1.25 4.82 -13.41
CA LYS A 34 -0.08 4.00 -13.76
C LYS A 34 0.70 3.63 -12.49
N PRO A 35 1.10 2.36 -12.32
CA PRO A 35 1.93 1.96 -11.20
C PRO A 35 3.23 2.77 -11.16
N PHE A 36 3.57 3.31 -9.99
CA PHE A 36 4.82 4.03 -9.76
C PHE A 36 6.05 3.08 -9.81
N GLY A 37 5.85 1.81 -9.44
CA GLY A 37 6.89 0.79 -9.44
C GLY A 37 6.32 -0.57 -9.03
N ILE A 38 7.20 -1.54 -8.82
CA ILE A 38 6.83 -2.91 -8.42
C ILE A 38 7.71 -3.38 -7.26
N VAL A 39 7.22 -4.33 -6.48
CA VAL A 39 8.02 -5.05 -5.48
C VAL A 39 8.16 -6.51 -5.90
N SER A 40 9.17 -7.21 -5.37
CA SER A 40 9.33 -8.63 -5.64
C SER A 40 8.18 -9.47 -5.05
N PRO A 41 7.85 -10.63 -5.64
CA PRO A 41 6.81 -11.51 -5.09
C PRO A 41 7.06 -11.96 -3.64
N ALA A 42 8.33 -12.17 -3.28
CA ALA A 42 8.71 -12.53 -1.91
C ALA A 42 8.41 -11.38 -0.93
N PHE A 43 8.76 -10.15 -1.31
CA PHE A 43 8.47 -8.98 -0.49
C PHE A 43 6.96 -8.70 -0.39
N LEU A 44 6.22 -8.89 -1.49
CA LEU A 44 4.77 -8.76 -1.50
C LEU A 44 4.10 -9.78 -0.57
N THR A 45 4.59 -11.02 -0.55
CA THR A 45 4.11 -12.06 0.38
C THR A 45 4.30 -11.62 1.83
N GLU A 46 5.44 -11.02 2.15
CA GLU A 46 5.71 -10.52 3.50
C GLU A 46 4.81 -9.35 3.88
N ILE A 47 4.60 -8.37 2.97
CA ILE A 47 3.64 -7.28 3.17
C ILE A 47 2.25 -7.86 3.46
N ALA A 48 1.78 -8.80 2.65
CA ALA A 48 0.46 -9.41 2.81
C ALA A 48 0.33 -10.13 4.16
N ARG A 49 1.37 -10.83 4.61
CA ARG A 49 1.42 -11.49 5.92
C ARG A 49 1.28 -10.49 7.06
N ILE A 50 2.03 -9.39 7.03
CA ILE A 50 2.01 -8.35 8.07
C ILE A 50 0.64 -7.65 8.10
N ILE A 51 0.07 -7.30 6.94
CA ILE A 51 -1.26 -6.67 6.85
C ILE A 51 -2.33 -7.57 7.48
N LYS A 52 -2.35 -8.86 7.12
CA LYS A 52 -3.30 -9.82 7.69
C LYS A 52 -3.16 -9.94 9.21
N GLN A 53 -1.93 -9.95 9.72
CA GLN A 53 -1.67 -9.96 11.16
C GLN A 53 -2.20 -8.68 11.83
N ALA A 54 -1.95 -7.50 11.27
CA ALA A 54 -2.43 -6.23 11.80
C ALA A 54 -3.96 -6.15 11.82
N ALA A 55 -4.61 -6.59 10.72
CA ALA A 55 -6.06 -6.65 10.60
C ALA A 55 -6.68 -7.59 11.64
N ALA A 56 -6.09 -8.77 11.86
CA ALA A 56 -6.55 -9.71 12.88
C ALA A 56 -6.46 -9.15 14.32
N THR A 57 -5.53 -8.22 14.57
CA THR A 57 -5.40 -7.53 15.86
C THR A 57 -6.28 -6.28 16.00
N GLY A 58 -7.12 -5.97 15.01
CA GLY A 58 -8.00 -4.79 15.03
C GLY A 58 -7.26 -3.46 14.89
N ARG A 59 -6.01 -3.47 14.41
CA ARG A 59 -5.15 -2.26 14.31
C ARG A 59 -5.27 -1.53 12.96
N LEU A 60 -6.13 -2.01 12.06
CA LEU A 60 -6.28 -1.46 10.71
C LEU A 60 -7.71 -0.96 10.52
N SER A 61 -7.89 0.33 10.30
CA SER A 61 -9.19 0.93 9.98
C SER A 61 -9.31 1.27 8.50
N GLY A 62 -10.50 1.07 7.92
CA GLY A 62 -10.81 1.51 6.56
C GLY A 62 -11.34 2.93 6.57
N VAL A 63 -10.73 3.82 5.77
CA VAL A 63 -11.15 5.22 5.66
C VAL A 63 -11.72 5.47 4.28
N LYS A 64 -12.98 5.93 4.23
CA LYS A 64 -13.59 6.44 3.01
C LYS A 64 -13.13 7.88 2.82
N ARG A 65 -12.28 8.12 1.83
CA ARG A 65 -11.91 9.47 1.40
C ARG A 65 -12.75 9.80 0.17
N SER A 66 -13.51 10.89 0.28
CA SER A 66 -14.49 11.38 -0.70
C SER A 66 -13.92 12.50 -1.54
#